data_AF-A0A5B7C5K0-F1
#
_entry.id   AF-A0A5B7C5K0-F1
#
_cell.length_a   1.000
_cell.length_b   1.000
_cell.length_c   1.000
_cell.angle_alpha   90.00
_cell.angle_beta   90.00
_cell.angle_gamma   90.00
#
_symmetry.space_group_name_H-M   'P 1'
#
loop_
_entity.id
_entity.type
_entity.pdbx_description
1 polymer ?
#
loop_
_entity_poly.entity_id
_entity_poly.type
_entity_poly.pdbx_seq_one_letter_code
_entity_poly.pdbx_strand_id
1 'polypeptide(L)'
;MGDLPLNLNEPPKQDGFESYVLLMKDRKTICRTQCLKAPFEMPLVWNISDIVRPKTIDSLSGLPHCFLRPASENSTQQREWGLFLGFLQKSNKVAIAKLELAEFFILPPDEGSKFSRAVVSYRMEKTLQ
;
A
#
# COMPACT_ATOMS: atom_id res chain seq x y z
N MET A 1 45.10 0.67 -2.23
CA MET A 1 43.64 0.79 -2.09
C MET A 1 43.19 -0.42 -1.30
N GLY A 2 42.89 -0.23 -0.01
CA GLY A 2 42.48 -1.32 0.87
C GLY A 2 40.97 -1.45 0.82
N ASP A 3 40.49 -2.63 0.43
CA ASP A 3 39.09 -3.02 0.58
C ASP A 3 38.76 -3.10 2.07
N LEU A 4 37.81 -2.26 2.51
CA LEU A 4 37.25 -2.37 3.84
C LEU A 4 36.36 -3.62 3.90
N PRO A 5 36.48 -4.46 4.93
CA PRO A 5 35.61 -5.62 5.09
C PRO A 5 34.18 -5.16 5.36
N LEU A 6 33.21 -5.73 4.63
CA LEU A 6 31.78 -5.54 4.87
C LEU A 6 31.45 -5.98 6.31
N ASN A 7 31.19 -4.99 7.17
CA ASN A 7 30.79 -5.23 8.55
C ASN A 7 29.31 -5.68 8.56
N LEU A 8 29.10 -7.00 8.66
CA LEU A 8 27.78 -7.64 8.71
C LEU A 8 27.01 -7.36 10.03
N ASN A 9 27.59 -6.59 10.96
CA ASN A 9 26.95 -6.18 12.22
C ASN A 9 26.41 -4.75 12.19
N GLU A 10 26.48 -4.03 11.06
CA GLU A 10 25.73 -2.78 10.94
C GLU A 10 24.23 -3.10 10.86
N PRO A 11 23.38 -2.55 11.76
CA PRO A 11 21.95 -2.57 11.50
C PRO A 11 21.71 -1.91 10.15
N PRO A 12 20.78 -2.43 9.33
CA PRO A 12 20.51 -1.86 8.02
C PRO A 12 20.28 -0.36 8.20
N LYS A 13 21.09 0.47 7.54
CA LYS A 13 20.89 1.92 7.50
C LYS A 13 19.41 2.12 7.14
N GLN A 14 18.64 2.61 8.10
CA GLN A 14 17.22 2.93 7.95
C GLN A 14 17.09 4.15 7.04
N ASP A 15 17.40 3.95 5.77
CA ASP A 15 17.12 4.91 4.72
C ASP A 15 15.70 4.63 4.22
N GLY A 16 14.74 5.25 4.90
CA GLY A 16 13.33 5.20 4.56
C GLY A 16 12.47 5.12 5.81
N PHE A 17 11.77 6.21 6.12
CA PHE A 17 10.71 6.22 7.12
C PHE A 17 9.85 4.96 6.98
N GLU A 18 9.81 4.11 7.99
CA GLU A 18 8.84 3.02 8.03
C GLU A 18 7.46 3.63 8.24
N SER A 19 6.82 4.06 7.15
CA SER A 19 5.52 4.69 7.20
C SER A 19 4.45 3.62 7.41
N TYR A 20 3.90 3.57 8.62
CA TYR A 20 2.78 2.69 8.94
C TYR A 20 1.46 3.39 8.67
N VAL A 21 0.52 2.65 8.08
CA VAL A 21 -0.79 3.13 7.68
C VAL A 21 -1.85 2.14 8.13
N LEU A 22 -2.89 2.65 8.80
CA LEU A 22 -4.09 1.91 9.15
C LEU A 22 -5.08 1.99 7.99
N LEU A 23 -5.26 0.89 7.27
CA LEU A 23 -6.24 0.81 6.19
C LEU A 23 -7.62 0.53 6.78
N MET A 24 -8.60 1.35 6.40
CA MET A 24 -9.97 1.29 6.87
C MET A 24 -10.97 1.37 5.72
N LYS A 25 -12.13 0.75 5.91
CA LYS A 25 -13.30 0.92 5.03
C LYS A 25 -14.55 1.05 5.87
N ASP A 26 -15.40 2.02 5.57
CA ASP A 26 -16.67 2.26 6.28
C ASP A 26 -16.49 2.32 7.82
N ARG A 27 -15.43 2.97 8.28
CA ARG A 27 -15.00 3.07 9.70
C ARG A 27 -14.58 1.75 10.35
N LYS A 28 -14.45 0.67 9.59
CA LYS A 28 -13.91 -0.62 10.06
C LYS A 28 -12.46 -0.77 9.65
N THR A 29 -11.62 -1.17 10.59
CA THR A 29 -10.22 -1.49 10.33
C THR A 29 -10.13 -2.74 9.47
N ILE A 30 -9.40 -2.63 8.36
CA ILE A 30 -8.98 -3.79 7.56
C ILE A 30 -7.68 -4.33 8.15
N CYS A 31 -6.61 -3.52 8.13
CA CYS A 31 -5.30 -3.95 8.62
C CYS A 31 -4.38 -2.75 8.83
N ARG A 32 -3.53 -2.80 9.86
CA ARG A 32 -2.32 -1.98 9.90
C ARG A 32 -1.32 -2.52 8.90
N THR A 33 -0.75 -1.63 8.11
CA THR A 33 0.17 -1.97 7.02
C THR A 33 1.43 -1.13 7.12
N GLN A 34 2.54 -1.69 6.67
CA GLN A 34 3.76 -0.95 6.41
C GLN A 34 3.77 -0.54 4.95
N CYS A 35 3.91 0.75 4.69
CA CYS A 35 4.08 1.31 3.36
C CYS A 35 5.57 1.31 3.00
N LEU A 36 5.93 0.56 1.97
CA LEU A 36 7.29 0.48 1.43
C LEU A 36 7.40 1.40 0.21
N LYS A 37 8.49 2.17 0.13
CA LYS A 37 8.69 3.20 -0.90
C LYS A 37 7.58 4.26 -0.90
N ALA A 38 7.25 4.75 0.30
CA ALA A 38 6.28 5.82 0.47
C ALA A 38 6.70 7.07 -0.35
N PRO A 39 5.78 7.70 -1.11
CA PRO A 39 6.10 8.90 -1.90
C PRO A 39 6.35 10.16 -1.07
N PHE A 40 5.78 10.22 0.13
CA PHE A 40 5.88 11.33 1.08
C PHE A 40 5.55 10.79 2.48
N GLU A 41 5.51 11.66 3.48
CA GLU A 41 5.09 11.29 4.83
C GLU A 41 3.61 10.84 4.82
N MET A 42 3.38 9.55 5.02
CA MET A 42 2.06 8.96 4.83
C MET A 42 1.14 9.29 6.02
N PRO A 43 -0.09 9.76 5.78
CA PRO A 43 -1.11 9.85 6.81
C PRO A 43 -1.32 8.50 7.50
N LEU A 44 -1.49 8.54 8.83
CA LEU A 44 -1.64 7.34 9.66
C LEU A 44 -2.87 6.49 9.29
N VAL A 45 -3.91 7.09 8.70
CA VAL A 45 -5.18 6.42 8.39
C VAL A 45 -5.52 6.61 6.92
N TRP A 46 -5.78 5.50 6.24
CA TRP A 46 -6.28 5.47 4.88
C TRP A 46 -7.70 4.95 4.86
N ASN A 47 -8.64 5.81 4.52
CA ASN A 47 -10.02 5.41 4.29
C ASN A 47 -10.21 5.06 2.82
N ILE A 48 -10.62 3.83 2.54
CA ILE A 48 -11.07 3.41 1.22
C ILE A 48 -12.36 4.15 0.93
N SER A 49 -12.33 5.07 -0.04
CA SER A 49 -13.50 5.82 -0.49
C SER A 49 -14.36 4.98 -1.42
N ASP A 50 -13.72 4.26 -2.34
CA ASP A 50 -14.38 3.56 -3.43
C ASP A 50 -13.71 2.24 -3.78
N ILE A 51 -14.48 1.33 -4.39
CA ILE A 51 -13.94 0.11 -4.98
C ILE A 51 -14.56 -0.10 -6.36
N VAL A 52 -13.74 0.05 -7.39
CA VAL A 52 -14.17 0.14 -8.79
C VAL A 52 -13.49 -0.92 -9.67
N ARG A 53 -13.93 -1.06 -10.92
CA ARG A 53 -13.25 -1.91 -11.91
C ARG A 53 -12.04 -1.15 -12.46
N PRO A 54 -10.91 -1.80 -12.78
CA PRO A 54 -9.73 -1.13 -13.34
C PRO A 54 -10.04 -0.27 -14.57
N LYS A 55 -10.99 -0.72 -15.42
CA LYS A 55 -11.38 -0.02 -16.65
C LYS A 55 -12.03 1.36 -16.43
N THR A 56 -12.48 1.67 -15.21
CA THR A 56 -13.09 2.98 -14.89
C THR A 56 -12.06 4.00 -14.43
N ILE A 57 -10.79 3.60 -14.28
CA ILE A 57 -9.70 4.49 -13.89
C ILE A 57 -8.93 4.85 -15.15
N ASP A 58 -8.83 6.14 -15.43
CA ASP A 58 -8.05 6.65 -16.56
C ASP A 58 -6.57 6.28 -16.34
N SER A 59 -6.12 5.28 -17.10
CA SER A 59 -4.76 4.75 -17.18
C SER A 59 -4.01 4.59 -15.84
N LEU A 60 -4.04 3.38 -15.28
CA LEU A 60 -3.13 2.98 -14.20
C LEU A 60 -1.70 2.72 -14.70
N SER A 61 -1.51 2.52 -16.01
CA SER A 61 -0.19 2.25 -16.58
C SER A 61 0.68 3.50 -16.52
N GLY A 62 1.94 3.31 -16.11
CA GLY A 62 2.93 4.39 -15.99
C GLY A 62 2.86 5.19 -14.69
N LEU A 63 1.87 4.93 -13.83
CA LEU A 63 1.84 5.52 -12.49
C LEU A 63 2.97 4.95 -11.61
N PRO A 64 3.57 5.76 -10.73
CA PRO A 64 4.51 5.27 -9.74
C PRO A 64 3.83 4.35 -8.73
N HIS A 65 4.64 3.51 -8.06
CA HIS A 65 4.16 2.48 -7.15
C HIS A 65 4.80 2.57 -5.76
N CYS A 66 3.98 2.30 -4.75
CA CYS A 66 4.42 1.88 -3.42
C CYS A 66 3.82 0.50 -3.10
N PHE A 67 4.17 -0.05 -1.94
CA PHE A 67 3.67 -1.37 -1.53
C PHE A 67 3.13 -1.34 -0.12
N LEU A 68 2.01 -2.02 0.12
CA LEU A 68 1.50 -2.26 1.46
C LEU A 68 1.81 -3.69 1.88
N ARG A 69 2.58 -3.85 2.95
CA ARG A 69 2.83 -5.14 3.61
C ARG A 69 1.97 -5.21 4.87
N PRO A 70 1.22 -6.29 5.13
CA PRO A 70 0.47 -6.40 6.38
C PRO A 70 1.42 -6.36 7.57
N ALA A 71 1.09 -5.51 8.54
CA ALA A 71 1.71 -5.41 9.85
C ALA A 71 0.60 -5.55 10.90
N SER A 72 -0.21 -6.62 10.74
CA SER A 72 -1.43 -6.87 11.50
C SER A 72 -1.16 -6.91 13.00
N GLU A 73 -1.95 -6.19 13.77
CA GLU A 73 -1.82 -6.14 15.23
C GLU A 73 -2.52 -7.30 15.94
N ASN A 74 -3.45 -7.96 15.23
CA ASN A 74 -4.22 -9.09 15.74
C ASN A 74 -4.70 -10.00 14.61
N SER A 75 -5.23 -11.17 14.98
CA SER A 75 -5.74 -12.18 14.06
C SER A 75 -6.92 -11.67 13.21
N THR A 76 -7.73 -10.76 13.74
CA THR A 76 -8.82 -10.12 12.99
C THR A 76 -8.26 -9.32 11.82
N GLN A 77 -7.28 -8.45 12.05
CA GLN A 77 -6.64 -7.67 10.97
C GLN A 77 -5.98 -8.59 9.93
N GLN A 78 -5.31 -9.66 10.36
CA GLN A 78 -4.70 -10.62 9.43
C GLN A 78 -5.75 -11.29 8.54
N ARG A 79 -6.89 -11.69 9.13
CA ARG A 79 -8.02 -12.28 8.41
C ARG A 79 -8.65 -11.28 7.44
N GLU A 80 -8.97 -10.08 7.91
CA GLU A 80 -9.61 -9.03 7.10
C GLU A 80 -8.70 -8.57 5.96
N TRP A 81 -7.37 -8.51 6.15
CA TRP A 81 -6.41 -8.28 5.07
C TRP A 81 -6.54 -9.32 3.94
N GLY A 82 -6.56 -10.60 4.31
CA GLY A 82 -6.73 -11.69 3.34
C GLY A 82 -8.09 -11.66 2.63
N LEU A 83 -9.16 -11.38 3.37
CA LEU A 83 -10.50 -11.23 2.79
C LEU A 83 -10.57 -10.04 1.83
N PHE A 84 -9.97 -8.92 2.20
CA PHE A 84 -9.93 -7.70 1.39
C PHE A 84 -9.17 -7.93 0.08
N LEU A 85 -7.92 -8.42 0.14
CA LEU A 85 -7.14 -8.68 -1.07
C LEU A 85 -7.74 -9.80 -1.92
N GLY A 86 -8.28 -10.84 -1.28
CA GLY A 86 -9.00 -11.91 -1.97
C GLY A 86 -10.26 -11.39 -2.68
N PHE A 87 -10.98 -10.45 -2.09
CA PHE A 87 -12.12 -9.79 -2.74
C PHE A 87 -11.70 -8.96 -3.95
N LEU A 88 -10.64 -8.15 -3.83
CA LEU A 88 -10.11 -7.36 -4.95
C LEU A 88 -9.71 -8.26 -6.12
N GLN A 89 -8.96 -9.33 -5.84
CA GLN A 89 -8.54 -10.30 -6.84
C GLN A 89 -9.74 -10.98 -7.51
N LYS A 90 -10.60 -11.65 -6.74
CA LYS A 90 -11.75 -12.42 -7.28
C LYS A 90 -12.71 -11.55 -8.08
N SER A 91 -12.86 -10.29 -7.70
CA SER A 91 -13.78 -9.36 -8.35
C SER A 91 -13.12 -8.55 -9.48
N ASN A 92 -11.81 -8.70 -9.69
CA ASN A 92 -10.97 -7.84 -10.51
C ASN A 92 -11.28 -6.35 -10.26
N LYS A 93 -11.10 -5.93 -9.01
CA LYS A 93 -11.41 -4.58 -8.52
C LYS A 93 -10.19 -3.90 -7.93
N VAL A 94 -10.20 -2.57 -7.99
CA VAL A 94 -9.20 -1.67 -7.40
C VAL A 94 -9.88 -0.90 -6.28
N ALA A 95 -9.24 -0.84 -5.12
CA ALA A 95 -9.69 0.02 -4.03
C ALA A 95 -9.00 1.38 -4.12
N ILE A 96 -9.74 2.45 -3.86
CA ILE A 96 -9.28 3.82 -3.96
C ILE A 96 -9.25 4.43 -2.56
N ALA A 97 -8.12 5.03 -2.19
CA ALA A 97 -7.98 5.87 -1.02
C ALA A 97 -7.56 7.28 -1.46
N LYS A 98 -8.40 8.28 -1.17
CA LYS A 98 -8.13 9.68 -1.47
C LYS A 98 -7.58 10.37 -0.23
N LEU A 99 -6.39 10.93 -0.35
CA LEU A 99 -5.76 11.80 0.63
C LEU A 99 -5.67 13.21 0.05
N GLU A 100 -5.38 14.20 0.90
CA GLU A 100 -5.28 15.60 0.46
C GLU A 100 -4.24 15.81 -0.65
N LEU A 101 -3.14 15.05 -0.62
CA LEU A 101 -2.01 15.23 -1.53
C LEU A 101 -1.95 14.22 -2.67
N ALA A 102 -2.72 13.13 -2.60
CA ALA A 102 -2.63 12.04 -3.56
C ALA A 102 -3.85 11.11 -3.51
N GLU A 103 -4.10 10.48 -4.64
CA GLU A 103 -5.03 9.37 -4.77
C GLU A 103 -4.24 8.07 -4.96
N PHE A 104 -4.60 7.07 -4.15
CA PHE A 104 -3.95 5.76 -4.11
C PHE A 104 -4.90 4.68 -4.59
N PHE A 105 -4.37 3.78 -5.43
CA PHE A 105 -5.08 2.70 -6.09
C PHE A 105 -4.47 1.37 -5.65
N ILE A 106 -5.13 0.69 -4.72
CA ILE A 106 -4.72 -0.62 -4.24
C ILE A 106 -5.16 -1.65 -5.27
N LEU A 107 -4.17 -2.24 -5.97
CA LEU A 107 -4.40 -3.14 -7.08
C LEU A 107 -4.78 -4.54 -6.61
N PRO A 108 -5.59 -5.28 -7.38
CA PRO A 108 -5.80 -6.69 -7.13
C PRO A 108 -4.47 -7.44 -7.27
N PRO A 109 -4.11 -8.31 -6.34
CA PRO A 109 -2.91 -9.12 -6.46
C PRO A 109 -3.06 -10.18 -7.56
N ASP A 110 -1.93 -10.58 -8.15
CA ASP A 110 -1.88 -11.63 -9.16
C ASP A 110 -2.39 -12.97 -8.63
N GLU A 111 -3.03 -13.76 -9.49
CA GLU A 111 -3.49 -15.12 -9.15
C GLU A 111 -2.34 -15.97 -8.61
N GLY A 112 -2.59 -16.70 -7.52
CA GLY A 112 -1.57 -17.51 -6.85
C GLY A 112 -0.61 -16.72 -5.95
N SER A 113 -0.71 -15.39 -5.87
CA SER A 113 0.04 -14.64 -4.85
C SER A 113 -0.45 -15.00 -3.45
N LYS A 114 0.48 -15.07 -2.48
CA LYS A 114 0.17 -15.38 -1.07
C LYS A 114 -0.39 -14.18 -0.28
N PHE A 115 -0.86 -13.12 -0.95
CA PHE A 115 -1.34 -11.89 -0.31
C PHE A 115 -0.33 -11.22 0.65
N SER A 116 0.97 -11.49 0.46
CA SER A 116 2.04 -11.02 1.35
C SER A 116 2.36 -9.53 1.17
N ARG A 117 2.01 -8.95 0.02
CA ARG A 117 2.08 -7.52 -0.26
C ARG A 117 0.99 -7.13 -1.25
N ALA A 118 0.50 -5.90 -1.15
CA ALA A 118 -0.32 -5.27 -2.18
C ALA A 118 0.50 -4.25 -2.96
N VAL A 119 0.30 -4.18 -4.27
CA VAL A 119 0.83 -3.10 -5.11
C VAL A 119 -0.14 -1.94 -5.05
N VAL A 120 0.37 -0.73 -4.87
CA VAL A 120 -0.42 0.49 -4.85
C VAL A 120 0.14 1.45 -5.87
N SER A 121 -0.64 1.76 -6.90
CA SER A 121 -0.35 2.87 -7.82
C SER A 121 -0.84 4.16 -7.19
N TYR A 122 -0.20 5.29 -7.48
CA TYR A 122 -0.66 6.58 -6.98
C TYR A 122 -0.46 7.70 -8.00
N ARG A 123 -1.27 8.74 -7.86
CA ARG A 123 -1.06 10.02 -8.52
C ARG A 123 -1.09 11.13 -7.49
N MET A 124 -0.17 12.07 -7.61
CA MET A 124 -0.16 13.27 -6.77
C MET A 124 -1.24 14.22 -7.26
N GLU A 125 -1.96 14.84 -6.33
CA GLU A 125 -2.83 15.97 -6.66
C GLU A 125 -1.93 17.13 -7.13
N LYS A 126 -2.25 17.69 -8.29
CA LYS A 126 -1.55 18.90 -8.75
C LYS A 126 -2.01 20.03 -7.84
N THR A 127 -1.12 20.52 -6.98
CA THR A 127 -1.34 21.80 -6.32
C THR A 127 -1.42 22.84 -7.43
N LEU A 128 -2.62 23.38 -7.66
CA LEU A 128 -2.79 24.60 -8.46
C LEU A 128 -2.04 25.70 -7.68
N GLN A 129 -0.85 26.06 -8.15
CA GLN A 129 -0.19 27.31 -7.79
C GLN A 129 -0.80 28.46 -8.59
#